data_AF-A0A8S3QFL0-F1
#
_entry.id   AF-A0A8S3QFL0-F1
#
_cell.length_a   1.000
_cell.length_b   1.000
_cell.length_c   1.000
_cell.angle_alpha   90.00
_cell.angle_beta   90.00
_cell.angle_gamma   90.00
#
_symmetry.space_group_name_H-M   'P 1'
#
loop_
_entity.id
_entity.type
_entity.pdbx_description
1 polymer ?
#
loop_
_entity_poly.entity_id
_entity_poly.type
_entity_poly.pdbx_seq_one_letter_code
_entity_poly.pdbx_strand_id
1 'polypeptide(L)'
;MEVVSQLCFSGTKTPSDEVVIKLLSYITVQSKTGWIYSKDMVVFDDAIDRTPVVRSFLLQLLMRTRSSAVNKHLEIYFNNAVALVQKSEHNRYVTPETEVCLLVLGCIENLVFHLQDFQHQSFTEQNMYQNEEAQRIFNAAKGKIKMPSNKRLENLQHLASTRFAITVAAKSIYDIYVRKCTVIQPYHKQLFDVMGELFISCGSIYPK
;
A
#
# COMPACT_ATOMS: atom_id res chain seq x y z
N MET A 1 -8.15 19.73 -5.30
CA MET A 1 -8.16 18.29 -4.93
C MET A 1 -9.55 17.67 -5.08
N GLU A 2 -10.59 18.26 -4.48
CA GLU A 2 -11.96 17.71 -4.49
C GLU A 2 -12.53 17.46 -5.91
N VAL A 3 -12.37 18.44 -6.80
CA VAL A 3 -12.77 18.33 -8.23
C VAL A 3 -12.09 17.13 -8.92
N VAL A 4 -10.80 16.90 -8.66
CA VAL A 4 -10.07 15.76 -9.26
C VAL A 4 -10.63 14.44 -8.76
N SER A 5 -10.86 14.32 -7.46
CA SER A 5 -11.45 13.11 -6.88
C SER A 5 -12.86 12.85 -7.42
N GLN A 6 -13.70 13.88 -7.50
CA GLN A 6 -15.11 13.74 -7.86
C GLN A 6 -15.35 13.61 -9.37
N LEU A 7 -14.52 14.20 -10.22
CA LEU A 7 -14.75 14.22 -11.68
C LEU A 7 -13.80 13.31 -12.45
N CYS A 8 -12.51 13.24 -12.06
CA CYS A 8 -11.54 12.42 -12.79
C CYS A 8 -11.52 10.98 -12.29
N PHE A 9 -11.83 10.77 -11.02
CA PHE A 9 -11.82 9.45 -10.36
C PHE A 9 -13.23 9.05 -9.89
N SER A 10 -14.26 9.50 -10.60
CA SER A 10 -15.65 9.11 -10.32
C SER A 10 -15.87 7.62 -10.64
N GLY A 11 -16.16 6.82 -9.63
CA GLY A 11 -16.45 5.39 -9.79
C GLY A 11 -15.20 4.53 -9.93
N THR A 12 -15.27 3.48 -10.74
CA THR A 12 -14.20 2.46 -10.87
C THR A 12 -13.36 2.60 -12.14
N LYS A 13 -13.72 3.52 -13.05
CA LYS A 13 -13.02 3.70 -14.31
C LYS A 13 -11.81 4.61 -14.13
N THR A 14 -10.64 4.17 -14.61
CA THR A 14 -9.44 5.01 -14.62
C THR A 14 -9.56 6.11 -15.68
N PRO A 15 -9.16 7.36 -15.38
CA PRO A 15 -9.04 8.41 -16.38
C PRO A 15 -8.05 8.03 -17.50
N SER A 16 -8.08 8.75 -18.63
CA SER A 16 -7.14 8.49 -19.74
C SER A 16 -5.69 8.72 -19.31
N ASP A 17 -4.76 8.08 -20.03
CA ASP A 17 -3.32 8.24 -19.79
C ASP A 17 -2.90 9.73 -19.83
N GLU A 18 -3.42 10.53 -20.76
CA GLU A 18 -3.08 11.96 -20.83
C GLU A 18 -3.55 12.72 -19.59
N VAL A 19 -4.75 12.40 -19.09
CA VAL A 19 -5.30 13.03 -17.88
C VAL A 19 -4.44 12.67 -16.68
N VAL A 20 -4.09 11.40 -16.49
CA VAL A 20 -3.26 10.98 -15.34
C VAL A 20 -1.88 11.62 -15.38
N ILE A 21 -1.23 11.63 -16.55
CA ILE A 21 0.07 12.30 -16.74
C ILE A 21 -0.04 13.80 -16.41
N LYS A 22 -1.12 14.46 -16.87
CA LYS A 22 -1.35 15.87 -16.57
C LYS A 22 -1.57 16.11 -15.07
N LEU A 23 -2.32 15.24 -14.39
CA LEU A 23 -2.51 15.33 -12.94
C LEU A 23 -1.20 15.13 -12.16
N LEU A 24 -0.34 14.22 -12.60
CA LEU A 24 1.01 14.03 -12.03
C LEU A 24 1.87 15.30 -12.21
N SER A 25 1.75 16.00 -13.33
CA SER A 25 2.46 17.28 -13.54
C SER A 25 2.00 18.41 -12.61
N TYR A 26 0.81 18.30 -12.00
CA TYR A 26 0.33 19.32 -11.05
C TYR A 26 0.88 19.15 -9.64
N ILE A 27 1.59 18.06 -9.34
CA ILE A 27 2.19 17.83 -8.01
C ILE A 27 3.72 17.92 -8.02
N THR A 28 4.33 17.86 -9.21
CA THR A 28 5.78 17.99 -9.41
C THR A 28 6.07 18.85 -10.64
N VAL A 29 6.98 19.82 -10.49
CA VAL A 29 7.45 20.69 -11.59
C VAL A 29 8.92 20.44 -11.84
N GLN A 30 9.29 20.21 -13.10
CA GLN A 30 10.68 20.16 -13.53
C GLN A 30 11.12 21.52 -14.05
N SER A 31 12.14 22.09 -13.43
CA SER A 31 12.79 23.32 -13.90
C SER A 31 13.66 23.08 -15.13
N LYS A 32 14.02 24.18 -15.80
CA LYS A 32 14.92 24.17 -16.96
C LYS A 32 16.31 23.60 -16.66
N THR A 33 16.75 23.65 -15.40
CA THR A 33 18.02 23.08 -14.94
C THR A 33 17.90 21.60 -14.56
N GLY A 34 16.72 20.98 -14.77
CA GLY A 34 16.46 19.58 -14.44
C GLY A 34 16.16 19.33 -12.96
N TRP A 35 15.93 20.38 -12.17
CA TRP A 35 15.52 20.25 -10.76
C TRP A 35 14.02 19.98 -10.68
N ILE A 36 13.64 19.00 -9.84
CA ILE A 36 12.24 18.68 -9.60
C ILE A 36 11.85 19.30 -8.27
N TYR A 37 10.75 20.04 -8.27
CA TYR A 37 10.15 20.64 -7.10
C TYR A 37 8.76 20.06 -6.91
N SER A 38 8.36 19.84 -5.66
CA SER A 38 6.96 19.57 -5.34
C SER A 38 6.19 20.88 -5.27
N LYS A 39 4.90 20.82 -5.57
CA LYS A 39 3.98 21.93 -5.42
C LYS A 39 2.61 21.45 -4.97
N ASP A 40 1.81 22.36 -4.43
CA ASP A 40 0.40 22.08 -4.21
C ASP A 40 -0.30 21.69 -5.51
N MET A 41 -1.34 20.87 -5.40
CA MET A 41 -2.10 20.41 -6.57
C MET A 41 -2.97 21.55 -7.13
N VAL A 42 -2.30 22.48 -7.80
CA VAL A 42 -2.87 23.66 -8.43
C VAL A 42 -2.37 23.75 -9.87
N VAL A 43 -3.16 24.41 -10.71
CA VAL A 43 -2.84 24.58 -12.14
C VAL A 43 -1.65 25.52 -12.33
N PHE A 44 -1.44 26.45 -11.40
CA PHE A 44 -0.40 27.46 -11.44
C PHE A 44 0.95 26.94 -10.90
N ASP A 45 2.04 27.52 -11.36
CA ASP A 45 3.42 27.09 -11.02
C ASP A 45 4.08 27.91 -9.90
N ASP A 46 3.32 28.80 -9.27
CA ASP A 46 3.76 29.71 -8.20
C ASP A 46 3.73 29.07 -6.81
N ALA A 47 3.00 27.97 -6.61
CA ALA A 47 2.83 27.29 -5.33
C ALA A 47 3.91 26.22 -5.04
N ILE A 48 5.18 26.54 -5.27
CA ILE A 48 6.31 25.61 -5.05
C ILE A 48 6.57 25.43 -3.55
N ASP A 49 6.72 24.18 -3.11
CA ASP A 49 7.10 23.89 -1.73
C ASP A 49 8.54 24.30 -1.44
N ARG A 50 8.77 24.85 -0.25
CA ARG A 50 10.13 25.18 0.22
C ARG A 50 10.99 23.93 0.47
N THR A 51 10.35 22.81 0.76
CA THR A 51 10.98 21.51 1.00
C THR A 51 10.31 20.46 0.14
N PRO A 52 11.03 19.44 -0.37
CA PRO A 52 10.43 18.35 -1.12
C PRO A 52 9.32 17.63 -0.34
N VAL A 53 8.10 17.59 -0.89
CA VAL A 53 6.92 16.92 -0.29
C VAL A 53 6.36 15.89 -1.27
N VAL A 54 6.38 14.62 -0.85
CA VAL A 54 5.72 13.53 -1.59
C VAL A 54 4.25 13.42 -1.15
N ARG A 55 3.31 13.81 -2.02
CA ARG A 55 1.87 13.85 -1.70
C ARG A 55 1.14 12.56 -2.08
N SER A 56 0.63 11.82 -1.10
CA SER A 56 -0.04 10.52 -1.29
C SER A 56 -1.47 10.56 -1.86
N PHE A 57 -2.09 11.73 -1.98
CA PHE A 57 -3.50 11.83 -2.44
C PHE A 57 -3.73 11.23 -3.83
N LEU A 58 -2.93 11.63 -4.82
CA LEU A 58 -3.09 11.14 -6.20
C LEU A 58 -2.71 9.65 -6.30
N LEU A 59 -1.72 9.23 -5.52
CA LEU A 59 -1.34 7.82 -5.37
C LEU A 59 -2.53 6.97 -4.88
N GLN A 60 -3.23 7.42 -3.83
CA GLN A 60 -4.40 6.74 -3.29
C GLN A 60 -5.56 6.70 -4.30
N LEU A 61 -5.81 7.79 -5.03
CA LEU A 61 -6.84 7.81 -6.08
C LEU A 61 -6.54 6.82 -7.21
N LEU A 62 -5.29 6.76 -7.66
CA LEU A 62 -4.85 5.83 -8.68
C LEU A 62 -5.08 4.39 -8.24
N MET A 63 -4.60 4.01 -7.04
CA MET A 63 -4.74 2.65 -6.51
C MET A 63 -6.21 2.21 -6.38
N ARG A 64 -7.15 3.12 -6.09
CA ARG A 64 -8.58 2.80 -6.00
C ARG A 64 -9.20 2.33 -7.32
N THR A 65 -8.67 2.77 -8.46
CA THR A 65 -9.26 2.45 -9.78
C THR A 65 -8.96 1.04 -10.30
N ARG A 66 -8.17 0.23 -9.58
CA ARG A 66 -7.97 -1.23 -9.80
C ARG A 66 -7.75 -1.67 -11.26
N SER A 67 -7.14 -0.84 -12.10
CA SER A 67 -6.88 -1.13 -13.52
C SER A 67 -5.40 -1.45 -13.74
N SER A 68 -5.09 -2.40 -14.63
CA SER A 68 -3.70 -2.72 -14.98
C SER A 68 -2.96 -1.53 -15.60
N ALA A 69 -3.67 -0.61 -16.25
CA ALA A 69 -3.11 0.64 -16.78
C ALA A 69 -2.56 1.55 -15.66
N VAL A 70 -3.06 1.42 -14.43
CA VAL A 70 -2.62 2.19 -13.27
C VAL A 70 -1.19 1.85 -12.86
N ASN A 71 -0.73 0.61 -13.06
CA ASN A 71 0.62 0.19 -12.65
C ASN A 71 1.70 1.04 -13.33
N LYS A 72 1.52 1.38 -14.61
CA LYS A 72 2.41 2.28 -15.34
C LYS A 72 2.46 3.67 -14.69
N HIS A 73 1.31 4.22 -14.33
CA HIS A 73 1.21 5.54 -13.70
C HIS A 73 1.77 5.56 -12.28
N LEU A 74 1.61 4.46 -11.53
CA LEU A 74 2.21 4.27 -10.21
C LEU A 74 3.73 4.20 -10.29
N GLU A 75 4.30 3.56 -11.31
CA GLU A 75 5.75 3.57 -11.53
C GLU A 75 6.29 4.96 -11.88
N ILE A 76 5.58 5.72 -12.72
CA ILE A 76 5.94 7.11 -13.01
C ILE A 76 5.93 7.94 -11.72
N TYR A 77 4.86 7.83 -10.93
CA TYR A 77 4.76 8.51 -9.64
C TYR A 77 5.92 8.13 -8.72
N PHE A 78 6.24 6.83 -8.61
CA PHE A 78 7.31 6.33 -7.76
C PHE A 78 8.65 6.95 -8.15
N ASN A 79 9.00 6.90 -9.45
CA ASN A 79 10.28 7.41 -9.92
C ASN A 79 10.41 8.92 -9.71
N ASN A 80 9.33 9.67 -9.92
CA ASN A 80 9.30 11.10 -9.62
C ASN A 80 9.49 11.38 -8.13
N ALA A 81 8.84 10.59 -7.27
CA ALA A 81 8.98 10.71 -5.81
C ALA A 81 10.40 10.39 -5.34
N VAL A 82 11.05 9.36 -5.88
CA VAL A 82 12.45 9.04 -5.56
C VAL A 82 13.37 10.19 -5.98
N ALA A 83 13.23 10.68 -7.21
CA ALA A 83 14.05 11.77 -7.71
C ALA A 83 13.88 13.06 -6.89
N LEU A 84 12.68 13.29 -6.37
CA LEU A 84 12.34 14.41 -5.49
C LEU A 84 13.03 14.26 -4.11
N VAL A 85 12.96 13.07 -3.50
CA VAL A 85 13.55 12.80 -2.17
C VAL A 85 15.08 12.71 -2.24
N GLN A 86 15.65 12.13 -3.30
CA GLN A 86 17.10 11.95 -3.45
C GLN A 86 17.90 13.27 -3.40
N LYS A 87 17.28 14.38 -3.79
CA LYS A 87 17.91 15.70 -3.80
C LYS A 87 17.70 16.51 -2.50
N SER A 88 16.94 15.99 -1.54
CA SER A 88 16.84 16.55 -0.19
C SER A 88 18.01 16.08 0.69
N GLU A 89 18.42 16.88 1.70
CA GLU A 89 19.47 16.51 2.67
C GLU A 89 18.99 15.40 3.63
N HIS A 90 18.63 14.25 3.07
CA HIS A 90 17.77 13.31 3.76
C HIS A 90 18.52 12.27 4.59
N ASN A 91 17.77 11.74 5.56
CA ASN A 91 18.12 10.74 6.57
C ASN A 91 19.22 9.75 6.15
N ARG A 92 20.39 9.82 6.82
CA ARG A 92 21.56 8.96 6.56
C ARG A 92 21.31 7.45 6.73
N TYR A 93 20.18 7.06 7.33
CA TYR A 93 19.84 5.68 7.66
C TYR A 93 18.88 5.01 6.67
N VAL A 94 18.18 5.78 5.83
CA VAL A 94 17.14 5.25 4.93
C VAL A 94 17.36 5.79 3.53
N THR A 95 17.40 4.92 2.52
CA THR A 95 17.56 5.38 1.14
C THR A 95 16.26 6.05 0.65
N PRO A 96 16.33 7.01 -0.27
CA PRO A 96 15.16 7.65 -0.88
C PRO A 96 14.13 6.62 -1.41
N GLU A 97 14.61 5.53 -2.03
CA GLU A 97 13.75 4.46 -2.52
C GLU A 97 13.02 3.74 -1.40
N THR A 98 13.70 3.52 -0.26
CA THR A 98 13.10 2.85 0.89
C THR A 98 12.00 3.72 1.50
N GLU A 99 12.21 5.03 1.61
CA GLU A 99 11.19 5.96 2.11
C GLU A 99 9.95 6.02 1.21
N VAL A 100 10.15 6.11 -0.11
CA VAL A 100 9.04 6.07 -1.07
C VAL A 100 8.33 4.71 -1.03
N CYS A 101 9.07 3.60 -0.89
CA CYS A 101 8.50 2.27 -0.66
C CYS A 101 7.60 2.24 0.58
N LEU A 102 8.03 2.82 1.71
CA LEU A 102 7.23 2.87 2.95
C LEU A 102 5.96 3.69 2.78
N LEU A 103 6.04 4.83 2.08
CA LEU A 103 4.86 5.64 1.75
C LEU A 103 3.85 4.87 0.89
N VAL A 104 4.34 4.23 -0.19
CA VAL A 104 3.51 3.45 -1.10
C VAL A 104 2.90 2.25 -0.38
N LEU A 105 3.70 1.55 0.44
CA LEU A 105 3.24 0.45 1.28
C LEU A 105 2.07 0.89 2.18
N GLY A 106 2.22 2.01 2.90
CA GLY A 106 1.16 2.53 3.76
C GLY A 106 -0.11 2.90 3.01
N CYS A 107 0.00 3.40 1.77
CA CYS A 107 -1.17 3.69 0.92
C CYS A 107 -1.89 2.42 0.47
N ILE A 108 -1.14 1.38 0.10
CA ILE A 108 -1.71 0.07 -0.26
C ILE A 108 -2.37 -0.57 0.95
N GLU A 109 -1.72 -0.52 2.12
CA GLU A 109 -2.28 -1.06 3.37
C GLU A 109 -3.61 -0.38 3.71
N ASN A 110 -3.67 0.95 3.70
CA ASN A 110 -4.92 1.68 3.91
C ASN A 110 -6.00 1.24 2.92
N LEU A 111 -5.65 1.05 1.65
CA LEU A 111 -6.60 0.55 0.66
C LEU A 111 -7.10 -0.87 1.01
N VAL A 112 -6.21 -1.80 1.37
CA VAL A 112 -6.59 -3.17 1.77
C VAL A 112 -7.56 -3.14 2.94
N PHE A 113 -7.27 -2.35 3.98
CA PHE A 113 -8.16 -2.20 5.14
C PHE A 113 -9.51 -1.60 4.76
N HIS A 114 -9.54 -0.55 3.93
CA HIS A 114 -10.81 0.06 3.48
C HIS A 114 -11.65 -0.87 2.62
N LEU A 115 -11.03 -1.74 1.82
CA LEU A 115 -11.75 -2.72 1.00
C LEU A 115 -12.40 -3.83 1.83
N GLN A 116 -11.95 -3.98 3.08
CA GLN A 116 -12.44 -4.94 4.05
C GLN A 116 -13.26 -4.25 5.14
N ASP A 117 -13.79 -3.06 4.87
CA ASP A 117 -14.67 -2.36 5.78
C ASP A 117 -16.09 -2.95 5.67
N PHE A 118 -16.43 -3.87 6.58
CA PHE A 118 -17.69 -4.62 6.59
C PHE A 118 -18.79 -3.87 7.33
N GLN A 119 -19.17 -2.69 6.83
CA GLN A 119 -20.07 -1.77 7.53
C GLN A 119 -21.47 -2.34 7.87
N HIS A 120 -21.78 -3.59 7.48
CA HIS A 120 -23.08 -4.24 7.69
C HIS A 120 -23.03 -5.71 8.16
N GLN A 121 -21.88 -6.25 8.58
CA GLN A 121 -21.76 -7.65 9.05
C GLN A 121 -21.70 -7.75 10.58
N SER A 122 -22.13 -8.88 11.14
CA SER A 122 -21.90 -9.15 12.57
C SER A 122 -20.40 -9.29 12.87
N PHE A 123 -20.00 -9.01 14.11
CA PHE A 123 -18.61 -9.14 14.56
C PHE A 123 -18.03 -10.55 14.29
N THR A 124 -18.86 -11.59 14.42
CA THR A 124 -18.44 -12.98 14.20
C THR A 124 -18.21 -13.28 12.72
N GLU A 125 -19.10 -12.82 11.84
CA GLU A 125 -18.97 -13.02 10.38
C GLU A 125 -17.76 -12.26 9.83
N GLN A 126 -17.56 -11.02 10.29
CA GLN A 126 -16.40 -10.21 9.92
C GLN A 126 -15.09 -10.90 10.32
N ASN A 127 -14.99 -11.40 11.56
CA ASN A 127 -13.79 -12.10 12.00
C ASN A 127 -13.55 -13.37 11.18
N MET A 128 -14.59 -14.17 10.93
CA MET A 128 -14.47 -15.37 10.12
C MET A 128 -13.94 -15.05 8.71
N TYR A 129 -14.54 -14.07 8.03
CA TYR A 129 -14.11 -13.65 6.70
C TYR A 129 -12.66 -13.16 6.70
N GLN A 130 -12.29 -12.29 7.66
CA GLN A 130 -10.92 -11.77 7.76
C GLN A 130 -9.90 -12.89 7.97
N ASN A 131 -10.23 -13.89 8.79
CA ASN A 131 -9.35 -15.05 9.01
C ASN A 131 -9.23 -15.91 7.73
N GLU A 132 -10.31 -16.17 7.01
CA GLU A 132 -10.28 -16.90 5.73
C GLU A 132 -9.46 -16.16 4.67
N GLU A 133 -9.61 -14.84 4.57
CA GLU A 133 -8.85 -14.03 3.62
C GLU A 133 -7.36 -13.98 4.00
N ALA A 134 -7.04 -13.84 5.29
CA ALA A 134 -5.66 -13.92 5.78
C ALA A 134 -5.03 -15.29 5.44
N GLN A 135 -5.78 -16.38 5.57
CA GLN A 135 -5.33 -17.72 5.19
C GLN A 135 -5.05 -17.82 3.68
N ARG A 136 -5.91 -17.25 2.83
CA ARG A 136 -5.67 -17.19 1.38
C ARG A 136 -4.41 -16.41 1.04
N ILE A 137 -4.20 -15.27 1.69
CA ILE A 137 -3.01 -14.44 1.51
C ILE A 137 -1.74 -15.21 1.90
N PHE A 138 -1.72 -15.86 3.06
CA PHE A 138 -0.55 -16.63 3.48
C PHE A 138 -0.26 -17.81 2.53
N ASN A 139 -1.29 -18.52 2.08
CA ASN A 139 -1.12 -19.56 1.08
C ASN A 139 -0.59 -19.02 -0.25
N ALA A 140 -1.05 -17.84 -0.69
CA ALA A 140 -0.55 -17.19 -1.90
C ALA A 140 0.88 -16.65 -1.76
N ALA A 141 1.35 -16.38 -0.54
CA ALA A 141 2.70 -15.94 -0.23
C ALA A 141 3.72 -17.08 -0.20
N LYS A 142 3.28 -18.34 0.02
CA LYS A 142 4.15 -19.52 -0.03
C LYS A 142 4.88 -19.58 -1.38
N GLY A 143 6.21 -19.69 -1.34
CA GLY A 143 7.05 -19.76 -2.53
C GLY A 143 7.28 -18.41 -3.26
N LYS A 144 6.64 -17.32 -2.84
CA LYS A 144 6.84 -15.97 -3.41
C LYS A 144 7.75 -15.07 -2.58
N ILE A 145 8.42 -15.62 -1.57
CA ILE A 145 9.31 -14.85 -0.66
C ILE A 145 10.52 -14.26 -1.40
N LYS A 146 10.88 -14.80 -2.58
CA LYS A 146 11.97 -14.32 -3.43
C LYS A 146 11.45 -13.81 -4.78
N MET A 147 10.60 -12.79 -4.77
CA MET A 147 10.22 -12.12 -6.00
C MET A 147 11.36 -11.25 -6.54
N PRO A 148 11.57 -11.19 -7.87
CA PRO A 148 12.61 -10.36 -8.45
C PRO A 148 12.33 -8.87 -8.24
N SER A 149 13.40 -8.09 -8.10
CA SER A 149 13.37 -6.65 -7.79
C SER A 149 12.76 -5.78 -8.89
N ASN A 150 12.61 -6.31 -10.11
CA ASN A 150 11.98 -5.62 -11.23
C ASN A 150 10.44 -5.54 -11.15
N LYS A 151 9.81 -6.24 -10.20
CA LYS A 151 8.36 -6.21 -9.93
C LYS A 151 8.04 -5.49 -8.62
N ARG A 152 8.60 -4.30 -8.44
CA ARG A 152 8.59 -3.55 -7.18
C ARG A 152 7.19 -3.22 -6.67
N LEU A 153 6.27 -2.78 -7.54
CA LEU A 153 4.91 -2.46 -7.12
C LEU A 153 4.15 -3.73 -6.69
N GLU A 154 4.29 -4.82 -7.43
CA GLU A 154 3.71 -6.11 -7.05
C GLU A 154 4.32 -6.61 -5.74
N ASN A 155 5.62 -6.44 -5.53
CA ASN A 155 6.28 -6.80 -4.28
C ASN A 155 5.71 -6.01 -3.10
N LEU A 156 5.49 -4.70 -3.26
CA LEU A 156 4.84 -3.86 -2.25
C LEU A 156 3.39 -4.28 -1.98
N GLN A 157 2.65 -4.68 -3.02
CA GLN A 157 1.28 -5.21 -2.86
C GLN A 157 1.26 -6.53 -2.08
N HIS A 158 2.16 -7.47 -2.40
CA HIS A 158 2.29 -8.73 -1.67
C HIS A 158 2.72 -8.49 -0.22
N LEU A 159 3.64 -7.55 0.01
CA LEU A 159 4.10 -7.17 1.34
C LEU A 159 2.97 -6.56 2.17
N ALA A 160 2.22 -5.60 1.63
CA ALA A 160 1.06 -4.99 2.27
C ALA A 160 0.00 -6.04 2.64
N SER A 161 -0.33 -6.92 1.69
CA SER A 161 -1.31 -7.99 1.91
C SER A 161 -0.86 -8.95 3.02
N THR A 162 0.42 -9.33 3.00
CA THR A 162 0.98 -10.22 4.03
C THR A 162 0.98 -9.54 5.40
N ARG A 163 1.32 -8.26 5.49
CA ARG A 163 1.24 -7.49 6.75
C ARG A 163 -0.18 -7.37 7.26
N PHE A 164 -1.16 -7.19 6.38
CA PHE A 164 -2.58 -7.27 6.73
C PHE A 164 -2.92 -8.64 7.34
N ALA A 165 -2.55 -9.74 6.68
CA ALA A 165 -2.83 -11.10 7.17
C ALA A 165 -2.18 -11.37 8.55
N ILE A 166 -0.95 -10.89 8.76
CA ILE A 166 -0.27 -10.96 10.07
C ILE A 166 -1.04 -10.15 11.12
N THR A 167 -1.56 -8.97 10.76
CA THR A 167 -2.37 -8.14 11.67
C THR A 167 -3.65 -8.85 12.09
N VAL A 168 -4.33 -9.52 11.16
CA VAL A 168 -5.50 -10.36 11.48
C VAL A 168 -5.13 -11.49 12.43
N ALA A 169 -4.07 -12.24 12.12
CA ALA A 169 -3.62 -13.34 12.98
C ALA A 169 -3.23 -12.86 14.39
N ALA A 170 -2.49 -11.75 14.49
CA ALA A 170 -2.11 -11.13 15.75
C ALA A 170 -3.34 -10.70 16.57
N LYS A 171 -4.34 -10.10 15.91
CA LYS A 171 -5.62 -9.75 16.55
C LYS A 171 -6.35 -11.00 17.08
N SER A 172 -6.46 -12.06 16.26
CA SER A 172 -7.06 -13.32 16.69
C SER A 172 -6.34 -13.92 17.92
N ILE A 173 -5.00 -13.93 17.93
CA ILE A 173 -4.19 -14.38 19.07
C ILE A 173 -4.48 -13.52 20.31
N TYR A 174 -4.49 -12.21 20.16
CA TYR A 174 -4.76 -11.28 21.26
C TYR A 174 -6.16 -11.47 21.85
N ASP A 175 -7.19 -11.58 21.00
CA ASP A 175 -8.58 -11.75 21.44
C ASP A 175 -8.82 -13.12 22.12
N ILE A 176 -8.13 -14.18 21.67
CA ILE A 176 -8.22 -15.53 22.26
C ILE A 176 -7.44 -15.63 23.58
N TYR A 177 -6.16 -15.27 23.59
CA TYR A 177 -5.25 -15.59 24.70
C TYR A 177 -5.11 -14.45 25.72
N VAL A 178 -5.21 -13.20 25.29
CA VAL A 178 -5.03 -12.04 26.18
C VAL A 178 -6.37 -11.54 26.69
N ARG A 179 -7.29 -11.17 25.79
CA ARG A 179 -8.62 -10.67 26.19
C ARG A 179 -9.59 -11.77 26.60
N LYS A 180 -9.39 -13.00 26.11
CA LYS A 180 -10.26 -14.16 26.33
C LYS A 180 -11.73 -13.87 25.97
N CYS A 181 -11.95 -13.02 24.97
CA CYS A 181 -13.29 -12.64 24.51
C CYS A 181 -13.76 -13.48 23.31
N THR A 182 -12.88 -14.34 22.78
CA THR A 182 -13.17 -15.20 21.62
C THR A 182 -12.76 -16.63 21.95
N VAL A 183 -13.64 -17.59 21.68
CA VAL A 183 -13.32 -19.02 21.78
C VAL A 183 -12.61 -19.46 20.50
N ILE A 184 -11.54 -20.24 20.64
CA ILE A 184 -10.82 -20.79 19.49
C ILE A 184 -11.76 -21.61 18.60
N GLN A 185 -11.65 -21.42 17.29
CA GLN A 185 -12.47 -22.06 16.26
C GLN A 185 -11.57 -22.81 15.27
N PRO A 186 -12.09 -23.75 14.46
CA PRO A 186 -11.30 -24.48 13.48
C PRO A 186 -10.52 -23.57 12.50
N TYR A 187 -11.13 -22.48 12.03
CA TYR A 187 -10.49 -21.54 11.11
C TYR A 187 -9.31 -20.79 11.75
N HIS A 188 -9.34 -20.55 13.08
CA HIS A 188 -8.21 -19.94 13.80
C HIS A 188 -6.99 -20.87 13.78
N LYS A 189 -7.20 -22.16 14.03
CA LYS A 189 -6.12 -23.16 13.99
C LYS A 189 -5.49 -23.21 12.60
N GLN A 190 -6.32 -23.31 11.56
CA GLN A 190 -5.85 -23.32 10.18
C GLN A 190 -5.06 -22.05 9.81
N LEU A 191 -5.52 -20.88 10.26
CA LEU A 191 -4.79 -19.63 10.05
C LEU A 191 -3.40 -19.68 10.69
N PHE A 192 -3.32 -20.13 11.95
CA PHE A 192 -2.05 -20.21 12.68
C PHE A 192 -1.10 -21.24 12.08
N ASP A 193 -1.61 -22.37 11.61
CA ASP A 193 -0.81 -23.40 10.93
C ASP A 193 -0.18 -22.84 9.64
N VAL A 194 -0.98 -22.22 8.78
CA VAL A 194 -0.49 -21.64 7.52
C VAL A 194 0.48 -20.47 7.78
N MET A 195 0.22 -19.64 8.78
CA MET A 195 1.14 -18.57 9.21
C MET A 195 2.48 -19.15 9.69
N GLY A 196 2.44 -20.20 10.52
CA GLY A 196 3.63 -20.88 11.04
C GLY A 196 4.48 -21.47 9.91
N GLU A 197 3.87 -22.18 8.96
CA GLU A 197 4.55 -22.71 7.78
C GLU A 197 5.24 -21.61 6.96
N LEU A 198 4.56 -20.47 6.74
CA LEU A 198 5.14 -19.33 6.03
C LEU A 198 6.36 -18.79 6.77
N PHE A 199 6.25 -18.56 8.08
CA PHE A 199 7.35 -18.01 8.88
C PHE A 199 8.56 -18.94 8.94
N ILE A 200 8.34 -20.25 9.03
CA ILE A 200 9.40 -21.26 8.92
C ILE A 200 10.08 -21.17 7.56
N SER A 201 9.31 -21.08 6.48
CA SER A 201 9.87 -20.94 5.13
C SER A 201 10.67 -19.64 4.90
N CYS A 202 10.36 -18.59 5.67
CA CYS A 202 11.10 -17.33 5.71
C CYS A 202 12.36 -17.39 6.61
N GLY A 203 12.65 -18.51 7.28
CA GLY A 203 13.78 -18.63 8.19
C GLY A 203 13.57 -18.03 9.58
N SER A 204 12.30 -17.84 10.01
CA SER A 204 12.00 -17.41 11.37
C SER A 204 12.41 -18.49 12.39
N ILE A 205 13.04 -18.07 13.49
CA ILE A 205 13.64 -18.95 14.52
C ILE A 205 12.86 -18.92 15.84
N TYR A 206 11.66 -18.31 15.88
CA TYR A 206 10.85 -18.24 17.11
C TYR A 206 10.33 -19.62 17.54
N PRO A 207 10.22 -19.89 18.86
CA PRO A 207 9.97 -21.22 19.37
C PRO A 207 8.54 -21.68 19.05
N LYS A 208 8.43 -22.98 18.79
CA LYS A 208 7.20 -23.72 18.50
C LYS A 208 6.18 -23.64 19.62
#